data_AF-M0BVA5-F1
#
_entry.id   AF-M0BVA5-F1
#
_cell.length_a   1.000
_cell.length_b   1.000
_cell.length_c   1.000
_cell.angle_alpha   90.00
_cell.angle_beta   90.00
_cell.angle_gamma   90.00
#
_symmetry.space_group_name_H-M   'P 1'
#
loop_
_entity.id
_entity.type
_entity.pdbx_description
1 polymer ?
#
loop_
_entity_poly.entity_id
_entity_poly.type
_entity_poly.pdbx_seq_one_letter_code
_entity_poly.pdbx_strand_id
1 'polypeptide(L)' 'MSRSGVARTIDHDEFDPIGTLALVVLYFVVLTVMWLFTYFVEFLGHGPTVVGLLPLG' A
#
# COMPACT_ATOMS: atom_id res chain seq x y z
N MET A 1 25.63 12.34 39.62
CA MET A 1 25.35 12.05 38.20
C MET A 1 24.25 11.00 38.16
N SER A 2 22.98 11.40 38.02
CA SER A 2 21.84 10.47 37.98
C SER A 2 21.49 10.14 36.53
N ARG A 3 21.49 8.86 36.15
CA ARG A 3 21.05 8.38 34.83
C ARG A 3 19.54 8.55 34.72
N SER A 4 19.07 9.53 33.95
CA SER A 4 17.67 9.67 33.58
C SER A 4 17.32 8.73 32.41
N GLY A 5 17.13 7.45 32.72
CA GLY A 5 16.37 6.55 31.87
C GLY A 5 14.89 6.78 32.11
N VAL A 6 14.32 7.84 31.54
CA VAL A 6 12.88 8.12 31.67
C VAL A 6 12.19 7.60 30.40
N ALA A 7 11.51 6.46 30.53
CA ALA A 7 10.50 6.06 29.56
C ALA A 7 9.31 7.04 29.70
N ARG A 8 9.35 8.14 28.95
CA ARG A 8 8.28 9.13 28.86
C ARG A 8 7.15 8.54 28.02
N THR A 9 5.94 8.44 28.58
CA THR A 9 4.74 8.18 27.78
C THR A 9 4.54 9.37 26.85
N ILE A 10 4.66 9.13 25.54
CA ILE A 10 4.30 10.12 24.51
C ILE A 10 2.77 10.20 24.48
N ASP A 11 2.25 11.41 24.67
CA ASP A 11 0.82 11.68 24.52
C ASP A 11 0.45 11.63 23.02
N HIS A 12 -0.76 11.17 22.70
CA HIS A 12 -1.19 10.96 21.31
C HIS A 12 -1.28 12.29 20.53
N ASP A 13 -1.41 13.41 21.24
CA ASP A 13 -1.44 14.76 20.67
C ASP A 13 -0.08 15.23 20.13
N GLU A 14 1.02 14.60 20.56
CA GLU A 14 2.38 14.90 20.09
C GLU A 14 2.75 14.10 18.82
N PHE A 15 1.91 13.14 18.43
CA PHE A 15 2.09 12.35 17.21
C PHE A 15 1.47 13.08 16.01
N ASP A 16 2.32 13.64 15.14
CA ASP A 16 1.90 14.22 13.86
C ASP A 16 1.96 13.15 12.74
N PRO A 17 0.82 12.59 12.30
CA PRO A 17 0.80 11.46 11.37
C PRO A 17 1.02 11.87 9.91
N ILE A 18 1.32 13.14 9.60
CA ILE A 18 1.46 13.61 8.21
C ILE A 18 2.51 12.80 7.44
N GLY A 19 3.63 12.47 8.06
CA GLY A 19 4.68 11.66 7.44
C GLY A 19 4.21 10.23 7.11
N THR A 20 3.55 9.57 8.06
CA THR A 20 2.99 8.22 7.84
C THR A 20 1.87 8.23 6.81
N LEU A 21 0.99 9.23 6.84
CA LEU A 21 -0.07 9.43 5.86
C LEU A 21 0.51 9.59 4.45
N ALA A 22 1.56 10.40 4.30
CA ALA A 22 2.23 10.59 3.02
C ALA A 22 2.80 9.27 2.46
N LEU A 23 3.39 8.42 3.31
CA LEU A 23 3.89 7.11 2.90
C LEU A 23 2.76 6.18 2.45
N VAL A 24 1.64 6.15 3.18
CA VAL A 24 0.47 5.33 2.83
C VAL A 24 -0.13 5.79 1.50
N VAL A 25 -0.30 7.09 1.31
CA VAL A 25 -0.83 7.66 0.06
C VAL A 25 0.12 7.38 -1.10
N LEU A 26 1.42 7.57 -0.93
CA LEU A 26 2.42 7.24 -1.94
C LEU A 26 2.35 5.77 -2.34
N TYR A 27 2.28 4.87 -1.35
CA TYR A 27 2.16 3.43 -1.58
C TYR A 27 0.88 3.09 -2.36
N PHE A 28 -0.26 3.67 -1.97
CA PHE A 28 -1.54 3.47 -2.66
C PHE A 28 -1.50 3.96 -4.11
N VAL A 29 -0.86 5.10 -4.38
CA VAL A 29 -0.65 5.62 -5.73
C VAL A 29 0.18 4.65 -6.56
N VAL A 30 1.30 4.16 -6.03
CA VAL A 30 2.15 3.17 -6.73
C VAL A 30 1.36 1.90 -7.07
N LEU A 31 0.61 1.36 -6.11
CA LEU A 31 -0.23 0.19 -6.34
C LEU A 31 -1.29 0.43 -7.41
N THR A 32 -1.97 1.57 -7.38
CA THR A 32 -3.01 1.93 -8.34
C THR A 32 -2.44 2.11 -9.75
N VAL A 33 -1.29 2.76 -9.87
CA VAL A 33 -0.60 2.93 -11.16
C VAL A 33 -0.15 1.59 -11.71
N MET A 34 0.46 0.74 -10.89
CA MET A 34 0.85 -0.61 -11.28
C MET A 34 -0.38 -1.42 -11.74
N TRP A 35 -1.47 -1.40 -10.96
CA TRP A 35 -2.71 -2.10 -11.28
C TRP A 35 -3.32 -1.63 -12.60
N LEU A 36 -3.44 -0.32 -12.80
CA LEU A 36 -3.90 0.27 -14.06
C LEU A 36 -2.99 -0.14 -15.22
N PHE A 37 -1.67 -0.09 -15.04
CA PHE A 37 -0.71 -0.48 -16.05
C PHE A 37 -0.87 -1.95 -16.46
N THR A 38 -0.99 -2.86 -15.48
CA THR A 38 -1.24 -4.28 -15.78
C THR A 38 -2.56 -4.49 -16.51
N TYR A 39 -3.61 -3.74 -16.14
CA TYR A 39 -4.89 -3.78 -16.83
C TYR A 39 -4.75 -3.32 -18.29
N PHE A 40 -4.05 -2.20 -18.55
CA PHE A 40 -3.78 -1.78 -19.91
C PHE A 40 -3.01 -2.84 -20.70
N VAL A 41 -1.96 -3.45 -20.12
CA VAL A 41 -1.19 -4.50 -20.79
C VAL A 41 -2.04 -5.74 -21.12
N GLU A 42 -2.96 -6.11 -20.24
CA GLU A 42 -3.83 -7.29 -20.43
C GLU A 42 -4.96 -7.04 -21.43
N PHE A 43 -5.62 -5.88 -21.37
CA PHE A 43 -6.87 -5.63 -22.09
C PHE A 43 -6.73 -4.74 -23.34
N LEU A 44 -5.56 -4.15 -23.58
CA LEU A 44 -5.29 -3.30 -24.75
C LEU A 44 -4.70 -4.13 -25.91
N GLY A 45 -5.50 -4.99 -26.52
CA GLY A 45 -5.16 -5.61 -27.82
C GLY A 45 -5.45 -7.11 -27.95
N HIS A 46 -5.54 -7.86 -26.85
CA HIS A 46 -6.00 -9.25 -26.84
C HIS A 46 -7.21 -9.36 -25.91
N GLY A 47 -8.31 -9.95 -26.39
CA GLY A 47 -9.49 -10.18 -25.56
C GLY A 47 -9.17 -11.00 -24.30
N PRO A 48 -10.02 -10.96 -23.26
CA PRO A 48 -9.73 -11.52 -21.93
C PRO A 48 -9.19 -12.95 -22.04
N THR A 49 -7.91 -13.15 -21.72
CA THR A 49 -7.32 -14.49 -21.67
C THR A 49 -7.72 -15.10 -20.33
N VAL A 50 -8.93 -15.69 -20.29
CA VAL A 50 -9.46 -16.36 -19.09
C VAL A 50 -8.63 -17.63 -18.81
N VAL A 51 -7.58 -17.50 -18.01
CA VAL A 51 -6.85 -18.66 -17.47
C VAL A 51 -7.60 -19.14 -16.23
N GLY A 52 -8.68 -19.89 -16.43
CA GLY A 52 -9.50 -20.35 -15.30
C GLY A 52 -10.82 -21.03 -15.65
N LEU A 53 -10.85 -21.92 -16.63
CA LEU A 53 -11.91 -22.93 -16.66
C LEU A 53 -11.37 -24.17 -15.92
N LEU A 54 -11.65 -24.27 -14.62
CA LEU A 54 -11.46 -25.54 -13.91
C LEU A 54 -12.51 -26.53 -14.44
N PRO A 55 -12.12 -27.64 -15.10
CA PRO A 55 -13.09 -28.66 -15.45
C PRO A 55 -13.42 -29.40 -14.15
N LEU A 56 -14.59 -29.12 -13.58
CA LEU A 56 -15.18 -30.03 -12.60
C LEU A 56 -15.68 -31.25 -13.39
N GLY A 57 -14.79 -32.23 -13.55
CA GLY A 57 -15.11 -33.58 -13.98
C GLY A 57 -15.40 -34.48 -12.79
#